data_AF-A0A7H9C2G5-F1
#
_entry.id   AF-A0A7H9C2G5-F1
#
_cell.length_a   1.000
_cell.length_b   1.000
_cell.length_c   1.000
_cell.angle_alpha   90.00
_cell.angle_beta   90.00
_cell.angle_gamma   90.00
#
_symmetry.space_group_name_H-M   'P 1'
#
loop_
_entity.id
_entity.type
_entity.pdbx_description
1 polymer ?
#
loop_
_entity_poly.entity_id
_entity_poly.type
_entity_poly.pdbx_seq_one_letter_code
_entity_poly.pdbx_strand_id
1 'polypeptide(L)'
;MAMLIKGDEIDALVAKYCAMTGVKNKSEAVRKALAAQIEALAAEERLVDRVGKIQRRAAEAGFVSTGEDLKPFFDEQWGED
;
A
#
# COMPACT_ATOMS: atom_id res chain seq x y z
N MET A 1 15.19 4.85 -25.36
CA MET A 1 16.31 4.02 -24.88
C MET A 1 15.70 2.74 -24.32
N ALA A 2 16.02 1.57 -24.88
CA ALA A 2 15.48 0.30 -24.38
C ALA A 2 16.35 -0.20 -23.22
N MET A 3 15.82 -0.18 -22.00
CA MET A 3 16.51 -0.74 -20.84
C MET A 3 16.27 -2.25 -20.81
N LEU A 4 17.30 -3.03 -21.11
CA LEU A 4 17.25 -4.49 -21.06
C LEU A 4 17.57 -4.93 -19.64
N ILE A 5 16.56 -5.43 -18.91
CA ILE A 5 16.77 -5.99 -17.58
C ILE A 5 17.36 -7.41 -17.75
N LYS A 6 18.62 -7.59 -17.34
CA LYS A 6 19.39 -8.84 -17.50
C LYS A 6 20.02 -9.25 -16.16
N GLY A 7 20.11 -10.56 -15.92
CA GLY A 7 20.71 -11.17 -14.75
C GLY A 7 20.08 -12.53 -14.46
N ASP A 8 20.88 -13.49 -13.99
CA ASP A 8 20.44 -14.87 -13.76
C ASP A 8 19.28 -14.95 -12.74
N GLU A 9 19.28 -14.04 -11.77
CA GLU A 9 18.18 -13.88 -10.80
C GLU A 9 16.86 -13.49 -11.46
N ILE A 10 16.90 -12.67 -12.52
CA ILE A 10 15.71 -12.25 -13.26
C ILE A 10 15.19 -13.39 -14.13
N ASP A 11 16.08 -14.18 -14.71
CA ASP A 11 15.68 -15.39 -15.43
C ASP A 11 14.95 -16.38 -14.50
N ALA A 12 15.42 -16.55 -13.27
CA ALA A 12 14.73 -17.36 -12.26
C ALA A 12 13.35 -16.79 -11.89
N LEU A 13 13.24 -15.47 -11.69
CA LEU A 13 11.95 -14.81 -11.42
C LEU A 13 10.97 -14.94 -12.59
N VAL A 14 11.45 -14.75 -13.82
CA VAL A 14 10.64 -14.92 -15.04
C VAL A 14 10.20 -16.36 -15.18
N ALA A 15 11.08 -17.35 -14.98
CA ALA A 15 10.72 -18.76 -15.05
C ALA A 15 9.61 -19.10 -14.05
N LYS A 16 9.72 -18.61 -12.81
CA LYS A 16 8.69 -18.78 -11.78
C LYS A 16 7.37 -18.10 -12.18
N TYR A 17 7.41 -16.86 -12.65
CA TYR A 17 6.23 -16.14 -13.11
C TYR A 17 5.54 -16.84 -14.29
N CYS A 18 6.31 -17.29 -15.27
CA CYS A 18 5.85 -18.07 -16.42
C CYS A 18 5.21 -19.39 -15.98
N ALA A 19 5.80 -20.10 -15.02
CA ALA A 19 5.23 -21.34 -14.47
C ALA A 19 3.88 -21.09 -13.76
N MET A 20 3.74 -19.96 -13.06
CA MET A 20 2.50 -19.61 -12.35
C MET A 20 1.39 -19.10 -13.28
N THR A 21 1.75 -18.39 -14.35
CA THR A 21 0.78 -17.68 -15.21
C THR A 21 0.58 -18.31 -16.59
N GLY A 22 1.43 -19.26 -16.98
CA GLY A 22 1.42 -19.90 -18.30
C GLY A 22 1.99 -19.03 -19.43
N VAL A 23 2.49 -17.82 -19.13
CA VAL A 23 3.16 -16.96 -20.12
C VAL A 23 4.45 -17.63 -20.60
N LYS A 24 4.72 -17.58 -21.91
CA LYS A 24 5.89 -18.26 -22.52
C LYS A 24 6.99 -17.30 -22.99
N ASN A 25 6.70 -16.00 -23.05
CA ASN A 25 7.65 -14.99 -23.53
C ASN A 25 8.21 -14.19 -22.35
N LYS A 26 9.54 -14.18 -22.20
CA LYS A 26 10.25 -13.44 -21.14
C LYS A 26 9.91 -11.95 -21.11
N SER A 27 9.90 -11.28 -22.27
CA SER A 27 9.60 -9.85 -22.35
C SER A 27 8.15 -9.53 -21.98
N GLU A 28 7.22 -10.43 -22.34
CA GLU A 28 5.81 -10.29 -21.99
C GLU A 28 5.57 -10.54 -20.49
N ALA A 29 6.22 -11.57 -19.94
CA ALA A 29 6.17 -11.89 -18.51
C ALA A 29 6.65 -10.72 -17.66
N VAL A 30 7.81 -10.14 -18.00
CA VAL A 30 8.34 -8.96 -17.30
C VAL A 30 7.40 -7.76 -17.42
N ARG A 31 6.85 -7.50 -18.62
CA ARG A 31 5.91 -6.39 -18.82
C ARG A 31 4.65 -6.55 -17.97
N LYS A 32 4.05 -7.75 -17.95
CA LYS A 32 2.85 -8.04 -17.17
C LYS A 32 3.10 -7.94 -15.67
N ALA A 33 4.20 -8.49 -15.18
CA ALA A 33 4.57 -8.41 -13.77
C ALA A 33 4.77 -6.95 -13.32
N LEU A 34 5.49 -6.14 -14.10
CA LEU A 34 5.68 -4.71 -13.79
C LEU A 34 4.38 -3.92 -13.85
N ALA A 35 3.54 -4.15 -14.86
CA ALA A 35 2.24 -3.49 -14.97
C ALA A 35 1.35 -3.79 -13.75
N ALA A 36 1.27 -5.05 -13.34
CA ALA A 36 0.51 -5.46 -12.16
C ALA A 36 1.04 -4.83 -10.86
N GLN A 37 2.37 -4.73 -10.70
CA GLN A 37 2.95 -4.08 -9.52
C GLN A 37 2.70 -2.57 -9.51
N ILE A 38 2.80 -1.90 -10.66
CA ILE A 38 2.46 -0.48 -10.79
C ILE A 38 0.99 -0.25 -10.43
N GLU A 39 0.09 -1.10 -10.94
CA GLU A 39 -1.32 -1.04 -10.62
C GLU A 39 -1.57 -1.25 -9.11
N ALA A 40 -0.91 -2.22 -8.49
CA ALA A 40 -1.00 -2.47 -7.06
C ALA A 40 -0.53 -1.26 -6.22
N LEU A 41 0.59 -0.63 -6.61
CA LEU A 41 1.10 0.58 -5.94
C LEU A 41 0.22 1.80 -6.21
N ALA A 42 -0.36 1.92 -7.41
CA ALA A 42 -1.28 3.00 -7.75
C ALA A 42 -2.64 2.85 -7.03
N ALA A 43 -3.07 1.61 -6.81
CA ALA A 43 -4.26 1.27 -6.05
C ALA A 43 -4.04 1.33 -4.52
N GLU A 44 -2.80 1.51 -4.06
CA GLU A 44 -2.50 1.64 -2.65
C GLU A 44 -3.20 2.88 -2.10
N GLU A 45 -4.19 2.64 -1.25
CA GLU A 45 -5.01 3.72 -0.69
C GLU A 45 -4.13 4.64 0.16
N ARG A 46 -4.11 5.93 -0.18
CA ARG A 46 -3.34 6.92 0.56
C ARG A 46 -3.78 6.92 2.02
N LEU A 47 -2.83 7.14 2.92
CA LEU A 47 -3.10 7.19 4.36
C LEU A 47 -4.24 8.17 4.70
N VAL A 48 -4.27 9.33 4.03
CA VAL A 48 -5.32 10.34 4.22
C VAL A 48 -6.72 9.83 3.90
N ASP A 49 -6.87 9.01 2.86
CA ASP A 49 -8.15 8.44 2.44
C ASP A 49 -8.61 7.35 3.43
N ARG A 50 -7.66 6.51 3.87
CA ARG A 50 -7.87 5.49 4.91
C ARG A 50 -8.30 6.11 6.23
N VAL A 51 -7.58 7.12 6.70
CA VAL A 51 -7.89 7.85 7.93
C VAL A 51 -9.23 8.56 7.81
N GLY A 52 -9.50 9.22 6.67
CA GLY A 52 -10.77 9.89 6.42
C GLY A 52 -11.98 8.95 6.47
N LYS A 53 -11.85 7.71 5.97
CA LYS A 53 -12.91 6.67 6.11
C LYS A 53 -13.20 6.35 7.56
N ILE A 54 -12.17 6.17 8.39
CA ILE A 54 -12.32 5.87 9.81
C ILE A 54 -12.93 7.07 10.56
N GLN A 55 -12.44 8.28 10.28
CA GLN A 55 -12.96 9.51 10.89
C GLN A 55 -14.44 9.74 10.56
N ARG A 56 -14.88 9.47 9.32
CA ARG A 56 -16.30 9.54 8.97
C ARG A 56 -17.16 8.55 9.76
N ARG A 57 -16.71 7.29 9.86
CA ARG A 57 -17.43 6.27 10.66
C ARG A 57 -17.48 6.63 12.14
N ALA A 58 -16.41 7.22 12.68
CA ALA A 58 -16.36 7.72 14.04
C ALA A 58 -17.39 8.84 14.24
N ALA A 59 -17.43 9.82 13.33
CA ALA A 59 -18.40 10.91 13.36
C ALA A 59 -19.85 10.43 13.25
N GLU A 60 -20.14 9.46 12.36
CA GLU A 60 -21.47 8.82 12.24
C GLU A 60 -21.90 8.11 13.53
N ALA A 61 -20.94 7.56 14.28
CA ALA A 61 -21.16 6.95 15.59
C ALA A 61 -21.20 7.99 16.75
N GLY A 62 -21.09 9.28 16.44
CA GLY A 62 -21.12 10.37 17.43
C GLY A 62 -19.77 10.74 18.02
N PHE A 63 -18.68 10.08 17.62
CA PHE A 63 -17.32 10.45 17.99
C PHE A 63 -16.83 11.58 17.10
N VAL A 64 -17.16 12.80 17.51
CA VAL A 64 -16.67 14.04 16.88
C VAL A 64 -15.64 14.70 17.77
N SER A 65 -14.68 15.40 17.16
CA SER A 65 -13.76 16.24 17.93
C SER A 65 -14.54 17.33 18.65
N THR A 66 -14.26 17.53 19.94
CA THR A 66 -14.82 18.65 20.71
C THR A 66 -14.17 19.98 20.33
N GLY A 67 -13.06 19.95 19.59
CA GLY A 67 -12.23 21.13 19.28
C GLY A 67 -11.40 21.62 20.46
N GLU A 68 -11.52 20.97 21.61
CA GLU A 68 -10.78 21.29 22.83
C GLU A 68 -9.45 20.53 22.85
N ASP A 69 -8.41 21.17 23.40
CA ASP A 69 -7.16 20.48 23.70
C ASP A 69 -7.37 19.61 24.95
N LEU A 70 -7.62 18.33 24.74
CA LEU A 70 -7.83 17.36 25.81
C LEU A 70 -6.51 16.76 26.31
N LYS A 71 -5.35 17.17 25.77
CA LYS A 71 -4.06 16.63 26.18
C LYS A 71 -3.81 16.78 27.68
N PRO A 72 -4.05 17.94 28.33
CA PRO A 72 -3.81 18.07 29.78
C PRO A 72 -4.68 17.11 30.61
N PHE A 73 -5.93 16.90 30.19
CA PHE A 73 -6.83 15.94 30.84
C PHE A 73 -6.29 14.51 30.72
N PHE A 74 -5.88 14.09 29.52
CA PHE A 74 -5.35 12.74 29.31
C PHE A 74 -3.96 12.54 29.95
N ASP A 75 -3.10 13.55 29.97
CA ASP A 75 -1.80 13.51 30.64
C ASP A 75 -1.99 13.23 32.15
N GLU A 76 -2.94 13.90 32.80
CA GLU A 76 -3.29 13.68 34.21
C GLU A 76 -3.81 12.25 34.46
N GLN A 77 -4.56 11.66 33.51
CA GLN A 77 -5.05 10.28 33.63
C GLN A 77 -4.00 9.22 33.30
N TRP A 78 -2.97 9.56 32.52
CA TRP A 78 -1.91 8.64 32.11
C TRP A 78 -0.85 8.46 33.21
N GLY A 79 -0.76 9.40 34.15
CA GLY A 79 0.08 9.29 35.35
C GLY A 79 1.57 9.35 35.03
N GLU A 80 2.01 10.39 34.32
CA GLU A 80 3.43 10.74 34.25
C GLU A 80 3.77 11.76 35.35
N ASP A 81 4.07 11.22 36.55
CA ASP A 81 5.11 11.73 37.44
C ASP A 81 6.35 10.83 37.31
#